data_AF-A0A812M7W7-F1
#
_entry.id   AF-A0A812M7W7-F1
#
_cell.length_a   1.000
_cell.length_b   1.000
_cell.length_c   1.000
_cell.angle_alpha   90.00
_cell.angle_beta   90.00
_cell.angle_gamma   90.00
#
_symmetry.space_group_name_H-M   'P 1'
#
loop_
_entity.id
_entity.type
_entity.pdbx_description
1 polymer ?
#
loop_
_entity_poly.entity_id
_entity_poly.type
_entity_poly.pdbx_seq_one_letter_code
_entity_poly.pdbx_strand_id
1 'polypeptide(L)'
;MLRISRMSGDELAAVSLEEARNVLALKQALCRLHHFPVCLQHVLQNGTTLDDATKLVEPMDLQLVMLSTATQQDQAENEFRKACKDGCVQVAEFLLEADVHTDIRDIDGSTALMAAAEANINL
;
A
#
# COMPACT_ATOMS: atom_id res chain seq x y z
N MET A 1 -16.14 -5.73 -13.64
CA MET A 1 -15.03 -6.11 -12.74
C MET A 1 -13.77 -5.40 -13.22
N LEU A 2 -12.95 -4.93 -12.29
CA LEU A 2 -11.64 -4.35 -12.55
C LEU A 2 -10.64 -5.49 -12.56
N ARG A 3 -9.86 -5.63 -13.64
CA ARG A 3 -8.81 -6.65 -13.75
C ARG A 3 -7.48 -5.99 -13.47
N ILE A 4 -6.73 -6.52 -12.52
CA ILE A 4 -5.44 -5.97 -12.12
C ILE A 4 -4.39 -6.97 -12.55
N SER A 5 -3.44 -6.51 -13.35
CA SER A 5 -2.31 -7.29 -13.85
C SER A 5 -1.00 -6.70 -13.37
N ARG A 6 0.03 -7.53 -13.25
CA ARG A 6 1.41 -7.05 -13.05
C ARG A 6 2.00 -6.62 -14.39
N MET A 7 3.11 -5.88 -14.35
CA MET A 7 3.84 -5.54 -15.58
C MET A 7 4.38 -6.75 -16.35
N SER A 8 4.48 -7.93 -15.71
CA SER A 8 4.78 -9.19 -16.39
C SER A 8 3.64 -9.70 -17.28
N GLY A 9 2.42 -9.17 -17.12
CA GLY A 9 1.21 -9.65 -17.79
C GLY A 9 0.42 -10.67 -16.98
N ASP A 10 0.91 -11.12 -15.83
CA ASP A 10 0.20 -12.03 -14.95
C ASP A 10 -0.98 -11.32 -14.27
N GLU A 11 -2.16 -11.96 -14.29
CA GLU A 11 -3.32 -11.47 -13.56
C GLU A 11 -3.06 -11.60 -12.05
N LEU A 12 -3.12 -10.48 -11.35
CA LEU A 12 -2.89 -10.40 -9.91
C LEU A 12 -4.20 -10.63 -9.15
N ALA A 13 -5.25 -9.90 -9.53
CA ALA A 13 -6.55 -9.94 -8.87
C ALA A 13 -7.65 -9.37 -9.77
N ALA A 14 -8.89 -9.75 -9.49
CA ALA A 14 -10.07 -9.14 -10.10
C ALA A 14 -10.98 -8.58 -9.00
N VAL A 15 -11.16 -7.25 -8.98
CA VAL A 15 -11.88 -6.53 -7.92
C VAL A 15 -13.20 -5.98 -8.47
N SER A 16 -14.27 -6.03 -7.68
CA SER A 16 -15.57 -5.48 -8.11
C SER A 16 -15.60 -3.95 -7.99
N LEU A 17 -16.42 -3.29 -8.81
CA LEU A 17 -16.64 -1.84 -8.70
C LEU A 17 -17.38 -1.46 -7.39
N GLU A 18 -18.02 -2.44 -6.75
CA GLU A 18 -18.67 -2.25 -5.45
C GLU A 18 -17.62 -2.13 -4.32
N GLU A 19 -16.53 -2.89 -4.42
CA GLU A 19 -15.44 -2.87 -3.45
C GLU A 19 -14.46 -1.70 -3.68
N ALA A 20 -14.18 -1.36 -4.95
CA ALA A 20 -13.25 -0.30 -5.32
C ALA A 20 -13.89 0.72 -6.27
N ARG A 21 -14.41 1.82 -5.71
CA ARG A 21 -15.04 2.92 -6.46
C ARG A 21 -14.04 3.93 -7.03
N ASN A 22 -12.83 3.95 -6.49
CA ASN A 22 -11.72 4.80 -6.94
C ASN A 22 -10.39 4.07 -6.77
N VAL A 23 -9.32 4.68 -7.29
CA VAL A 23 -7.97 4.13 -7.24
C VAL A 23 -7.50 3.93 -5.80
N LEU A 24 -7.77 4.86 -4.89
CA LEU A 24 -7.40 4.69 -3.48
C LEU A 24 -8.05 3.46 -2.84
N ALA A 25 -9.35 3.26 -3.04
CA ALA A 25 -10.08 2.10 -2.55
C ALA A 25 -9.56 0.80 -3.18
N LEU A 26 -9.15 0.84 -4.45
CA LEU A 26 -8.49 -0.29 -5.10
C LEU A 26 -7.14 -0.60 -4.44
N LYS A 27 -6.30 0.40 -4.20
CA LYS A 27 -5.00 0.19 -3.53
C LYS A 27 -5.17 -0.38 -2.13
N GLN A 28 -6.16 0.10 -1.39
CA GLN A 28 -6.53 -0.43 -0.08
C GLN A 28 -7.02 -1.87 -0.16
N ALA A 29 -7.84 -2.22 -1.16
CA ALA A 29 -8.29 -3.59 -1.37
C ALA A 29 -7.12 -4.53 -1.66
N LEU A 30 -6.19 -4.12 -2.53
CA LEU A 30 -4.96 -4.86 -2.84
C LEU A 30 -4.03 -4.99 -1.63
N CYS A 31 -3.96 -3.98 -0.77
CA CYS A 31 -3.24 -4.06 0.50
C CYS A 31 -3.85 -5.14 1.41
N ARG A 32 -5.18 -5.23 1.51
CA ARG A 32 -5.83 -6.29 2.30
C ARG A 32 -5.66 -7.68 1.71
N LEU A 33 -5.71 -7.80 0.38
CA LEU A 33 -5.67 -9.09 -0.31
C LEU A 33 -4.26 -9.66 -0.46
N HIS A 34 -3.27 -8.80 -0.69
CA HIS A 34 -1.90 -9.20 -1.02
C HIS A 34 -0.83 -8.60 -0.10
N HIS A 35 -1.22 -7.86 0.94
CA HIS A 35 -0.32 -7.21 1.89
C HIS A 35 0.64 -6.20 1.24
N PHE A 36 0.26 -5.67 0.07
CA PHE A 36 1.05 -4.65 -0.60
C PHE A 36 0.87 -3.28 0.06
N PRO A 37 1.95 -2.57 0.41
CA PRO A 37 1.84 -1.22 0.97
C PRO A 37 1.19 -0.26 -0.02
N VAL A 38 0.18 0.48 0.41
CA VAL A 38 -0.61 1.41 -0.41
C VAL A 38 0.27 2.50 -1.04
N CYS A 39 1.26 3.02 -0.33
CA CYS A 39 2.17 4.05 -0.83
C CYS A 39 3.03 3.58 -2.01
N LEU A 40 3.35 2.28 -2.07
CA LEU A 40 4.19 1.73 -3.13
C LEU A 40 3.35 1.29 -4.34
N GLN A 41 2.03 1.23 -4.21
CA GLN A 41 1.14 0.82 -5.28
C GLN A 41 0.90 1.97 -6.26
N HIS A 42 1.32 1.78 -7.51
CA HIS A 42 0.97 2.64 -8.63
C HIS A 42 0.03 1.89 -9.57
N VAL A 43 -1.16 2.45 -9.78
CA VAL A 43 -2.16 1.89 -10.68
C VAL A 43 -2.10 2.65 -12.00
N LEU A 44 -1.89 1.92 -13.09
CA LEU A 44 -1.83 2.46 -14.43
C LEU A 44 -2.99 1.92 -15.27
N GLN A 45 -3.44 2.74 -16.20
CA GLN A 45 -4.36 2.36 -17.27
C GLN A 45 -3.71 2.69 -18.60
N ASN A 46 -3.49 1.67 -19.44
CA ASN A 46 -2.83 1.81 -20.74
C ASN A 46 -1.50 2.60 -20.65
N GLY A 47 -0.69 2.33 -19.63
CA GLY A 47 0.60 3.01 -19.38
C GLY A 47 0.50 4.41 -18.76
N THR A 48 -0.70 4.91 -18.47
CA THR A 48 -0.89 6.20 -17.78
C THR A 48 -1.19 5.99 -16.31
N THR A 49 -0.43 6.63 -15.41
CA THR A 49 -0.68 6.59 -13.96
C THR A 49 -1.99 7.26 -13.61
N LEU A 50 -2.83 6.58 -12.83
CA LEU A 50 -4.09 7.13 -12.32
C LEU A 50 -3.88 7.73 -10.93
N ASP A 51 -4.50 8.89 -10.70
CA ASP A 51 -4.54 9.53 -9.38
C ASP A 51 -5.50 8.80 -8.43
N ASP A 52 -5.23 8.86 -7.12
CA ASP A 52 -6.03 8.24 -6.06
C ASP A 52 -7.52 8.64 -6.08
N ALA A 53 -7.83 9.88 -6.50
CA ALA A 53 -9.19 10.38 -6.62
C ALA A 53 -9.93 9.90 -7.90
N THR A 54 -9.22 9.25 -8.82
CA THR A 54 -9.78 8.77 -10.10
C THR A 54 -10.88 7.75 -9.83
N LYS A 55 -12.07 8.01 -10.33
CA LYS A 55 -13.22 7.10 -10.19
C LYS A 55 -13.12 5.96 -11.18
N LEU A 56 -13.30 4.75 -10.67
CA LEU A 56 -13.38 3.53 -11.46
C LEU A 56 -14.87 3.23 -11.61
N VAL A 57 -15.41 3.43 -12.81
CA VAL A 57 -16.87 3.36 -13.08
C VAL A 57 -17.26 2.26 -14.06
N GLU A 58 -16.30 1.81 -14.87
CA GLU A 58 -16.52 0.76 -15.87
C GLU A 58 -15.52 -0.39 -15.65
N PRO A 59 -15.80 -1.59 -16.18
CA PRO A 59 -14.80 -2.65 -16.25
C PRO A 59 -13.56 -2.14 -16.99
N MET A 60 -12.41 -2.21 -16.33
CA MET A 60 -11.14 -1.69 -16.84
C MET A 60 -10.04 -2.69 -16.55
N ASP A 61 -9.11 -2.80 -17.51
CA ASP A 61 -7.84 -3.48 -17.30
C ASP A 61 -6.84 -2.47 -16.74
N LEU A 62 -6.32 -2.80 -15.56
CA LEU A 62 -5.41 -1.96 -14.79
C LEU A 62 -4.10 -2.73 -14.58
N GLN A 63 -3.02 -1.97 -14.51
CA GLN A 63 -1.69 -2.50 -14.23
C GLN A 63 -1.24 -2.00 -12.87
N LEU A 64 -0.77 -2.90 -12.02
CA LEU A 64 -0.12 -2.57 -10.76
C LEU A 64 1.39 -2.57 -10.95
N VAL A 65 2.00 -1.45 -10.61
CA VAL A 65 3.45 -1.29 -10.47
C VAL A 65 3.76 -1.04 -9.00
N MET A 66 4.73 -1.80 -8.48
CA MET A 66 5.29 -1.53 -7.16
C MET A 66 6.49 -0.60 -7.33
N LEU A 67 6.44 0.56 -6.69
CA LEU A 67 7.58 1.48 -6.61
C LEU A 67 8.50 1.13 -5.45
N SER A 68 9.71 1.66 -5.52
CA SER A 68 10.65 1.67 -4.41
C SER A 68 10.34 2.84 -3.47
N THR A 69 10.55 2.60 -2.18
CA THR A 69 10.41 3.57 -1.08
C THR A 69 11.27 4.82 -1.31
N ALA A 70 12.37 4.72 -2.07
CA ALA A 70 13.25 5.84 -2.42
C ALA A 70 12.51 7.02 -3.09
N THR A 71 11.36 6.77 -3.71
CA THR A 71 10.54 7.82 -4.36
C THR A 71 9.44 8.40 -3.47
N GLN A 72 9.07 7.72 -2.38
CA GLN A 72 7.94 8.06 -1.51
C GLN A 72 8.24 7.80 -0.03
N GLN A 73 9.43 8.20 0.41
CA GLN A 73 9.94 7.79 1.72
C GLN A 73 9.08 8.30 2.88
N ASP A 74 8.64 9.55 2.85
CA ASP A 74 7.75 10.11 3.87
C ASP A 74 6.43 9.32 4.00
N GLN A 75 5.87 8.86 2.88
CA GLN A 75 4.63 8.09 2.87
C GLN A 75 4.87 6.64 3.32
N ALA A 76 5.99 6.04 2.90
CA ALA A 76 6.41 4.70 3.31
C ALA A 76 6.68 4.64 4.82
N GLU A 77 7.35 5.64 5.39
CA GLU A 77 7.62 5.73 6.83
C GLU A 77 6.32 5.83 7.65
N ASN A 78 5.37 6.63 7.19
CA ASN A 78 4.07 6.77 7.85
C ASN A 78 3.26 5.46 7.77
N GLU A 79 3.26 4.80 6.62
CA GLU A 79 2.59 3.51 6.45
C GLU A 79 3.26 2.40 7.26
N PHE A 80 4.59 2.38 7.34
CA PHE A 80 5.36 1.43 8.14
C PHE A 80 5.02 1.55 9.62
N ARG A 81 5.01 2.78 10.14
CA ARG A 81 4.62 3.04 11.53
C ARG A 81 3.20 2.58 11.83
N LYS A 82 2.27 2.85 10.90
CA LYS A 82 0.89 2.39 11.02
C LYS A 82 0.81 0.87 11.03
N ALA A 83 1.51 0.18 10.12
CA ALA A 83 1.56 -1.27 10.08
C ALA A 83 2.11 -1.87 11.38
N CYS A 84 3.18 -1.28 11.94
CA CYS A 84 3.74 -1.64 13.24
C CYS A 84 2.74 -1.47 14.39
N LYS A 85 2.01 -0.35 14.43
CA LYS A 85 1.01 -0.07 15.45
C LYS A 85 -0.21 -1.00 15.35
N ASP A 86 -0.64 -1.31 14.14
CA ASP A 86 -1.81 -2.16 13.87
C ASP A 86 -1.47 -3.67 13.95
N GLY A 87 -0.18 -4.03 14.14
CA GLY A 87 0.27 -5.42 14.17
C GLY A 87 0.29 -6.11 12.80
N CYS A 88 0.26 -5.35 11.71
CA CYS A 88 0.27 -5.84 10.33
C CYS A 88 1.68 -6.26 9.89
N VAL A 89 2.17 -7.38 10.42
CA VAL A 89 3.55 -7.88 10.21
C VAL A 89 3.92 -7.98 8.73
N GLN A 90 3.04 -8.49 7.86
CA GLN A 90 3.35 -8.70 6.44
C GLN A 90 3.59 -7.37 5.69
N VAL A 91 2.82 -6.32 6.01
CA VAL A 91 2.99 -5.00 5.40
C VAL A 91 4.27 -4.34 5.91
N ALA A 92 4.57 -4.51 7.21
CA ALA A 92 5.80 -4.02 7.82
C ALA A 92 7.04 -4.70 7.20
N GLU A 93 7.02 -6.02 7.04
CA GLU A 93 8.08 -6.79 6.38
C GLU A 93 8.29 -6.33 4.93
N PHE A 94 7.22 -6.15 4.16
CA PHE A 94 7.33 -5.67 2.78
C PHE A 94 7.99 -4.29 2.69
N LEU A 95 7.64 -3.38 3.60
CA LEU A 95 8.23 -2.04 3.65
C LEU A 95 9.71 -2.07 4.07
N LEU A 96 10.09 -2.99 4.96
CA LEU A 96 11.49 -3.22 5.33
C LEU A 96 12.30 -3.78 4.17
N GLU A 97 11.77 -4.77 3.45
CA GLU A 97 12.39 -5.31 2.23
C GLU A 97 12.55 -4.23 1.15
N ALA A 98 11.66 -3.25 1.16
CA ALA A 98 11.71 -2.12 0.26
C ALA A 98 12.62 -0.97 0.75
N ASP A 99 13.38 -1.13 1.84
CA ASP A 99 14.38 -0.18 2.39
C ASP A 99 13.76 1.13 2.95
N VAL A 100 12.62 1.02 3.62
CA VAL A 100 12.04 2.16 4.37
C VAL A 100 12.93 2.56 5.55
N HIS A 101 13.04 3.87 5.85
CA HIS A 101 13.74 4.30 7.06
C HIS A 101 12.97 3.89 8.31
N THR A 102 13.62 3.16 9.21
CA THR A 102 13.01 2.64 10.43
C THR A 102 13.20 3.54 11.65
N ASP A 103 14.23 4.37 11.64
CA ASP A 103 14.73 5.10 12.82
C ASP A 103 14.17 6.51 12.95
N ILE A 104 13.19 6.86 12.13
CA ILE A 104 12.55 8.18 12.16
C ILE A 104 11.63 8.26 13.37
N ARG A 105 11.77 9.38 14.09
CA ARG A 105 10.96 9.71 15.25
C ARG A 105 9.77 10.57 14.86
N ASP A 106 8.61 10.29 15.44
CA ASP A 106 7.45 11.14 15.32
C ASP A 106 7.53 12.39 16.21
N ILE A 107 6.45 13.17 16.26
CA ILE A 107 6.35 14.38 17.07
C ILE A 107 6.50 14.12 18.58
N ASP A 108 6.20 12.90 19.02
CA ASP A 108 6.31 12.45 20.41
C ASP A 108 7.69 11.83 20.69
N GLY A 109 8.57 11.79 19.69
CA GLY A 109 9.91 11.21 19.78
C GLY A 109 9.96 9.69 19.63
N SER A 110 8.84 9.05 19.29
CA SER A 110 8.70 7.60 19.19
C SER A 110 9.10 7.08 17.81
N THR A 111 9.83 5.96 17.76
CA THR A 111 10.11 5.24 16.51
C THR A 111 9.02 4.20 16.22
N ALA A 112 9.01 3.67 14.99
CA ALA A 112 8.06 2.61 14.61
C ALA A 112 8.16 1.36 15.51
N LEU A 113 9.37 1.01 15.96
CA LEU A 113 9.58 -0.10 16.90
C LEU A 113 8.98 0.19 18.29
N MET A 114 9.11 1.42 18.79
CA MET A 114 8.51 1.84 20.07
C MET A 114 6.99 1.76 20.00
N ALA A 115 6.39 2.20 18.87
CA ALA A 115 4.96 2.12 18.65
C ALA A 115 4.43 0.67 18.60
N ALA A 116 5.16 -0.26 17.98
CA ALA A 116 4.81 -1.68 17.98
C ALA A 116 4.83 -2.28 19.40
N ALA A 117 5.84 -1.93 20.19
CA ALA A 117 5.97 -2.41 21.56
C ALA A 117 4.84 -1.88 22.47
N GLU A 118 4.44 -0.62 22.31
CA GLU A 118 3.31 -0.03 23.05
C GLU A 118 1.98 -0.70 22.71
N ALA A 119 1.73 -0.97 21.42
CA ALA A 119 0.51 -1.63 20.96
C ALA A 119 0.35 -3.04 21.54
N ASN A 120 1.45 -3.77 21.71
CA ASN A 120 1.44 -5.14 22.23
C ASN A 120 1.19 -5.25 23.75
N ILE A 121 1.21 -4.14 24.49
CA ILE A 121 0.92 -4.09 25.94
C ILE A 121 -0.59 -3.91 26.21
N ASN A 122 -1.38 -3.56 25.19
CA ASN A 122 -2.83 -3.31 25.30
C ASN A 122 -3.72 -4.50 24.87
N LEU A 123 -3.16 -5.71 24.76
CA LEU A 123 -3.88 -6.98 24.53
C LEU A 123 -3.90 -7.83 25.81
#